data_AF-A0A2V2AGI5-F1
#
_entry.id   AF-A0A2V2AGI5-F1
#
_cell.length_a   1.000
_cell.length_b   1.000
_cell.length_c   1.000
_cell.angle_alpha   90.00
_cell.angle_beta   90.00
_cell.angle_gamma   90.00
#
_symmetry.space_group_name_H-M   'P 1'
#
loop_
_entity.id
_entity.type
_entity.pdbx_description
1 polymer ?
#
loop_
_entity_poly.entity_id
_entity_poly.type
_entity_poly.pdbx_seq_one_letter_code
_entity_poly.pdbx_strand_id
1 'polypeptide(L)'
;MSNFHGIWVALVTPFHSDQVDFEALQGLAKRLLNEGVRGLVVCGTTGEAAAMSKDDQVEVLDAVLEVAHPSQVTMGLSGNALPQLGR
;
A
#
# COMPACT_ATOMS: atom_id res chain seq x y z
N MET A 1 -19.52 -13.88 -2.76
CA MET A 1 -19.66 -12.46 -2.35
C MET A 1 -18.30 -11.97 -1.91
N SER A 2 -17.91 -10.73 -2.22
CA SER A 2 -16.59 -10.20 -1.88
C SER A 2 -16.47 -9.96 -0.36
N ASN A 3 -15.33 -10.28 0.23
CA ASN A 3 -15.04 -10.03 1.66
C ASN A 3 -14.78 -8.54 2.00
N PHE A 4 -14.94 -7.63 1.03
CA PHE A 4 -14.81 -6.19 1.24
C PHE A 4 -16.05 -5.63 1.94
N HIS A 5 -15.88 -5.23 3.20
CA HIS A 5 -16.86 -4.51 3.99
C HIS A 5 -16.16 -3.46 4.87
N GLY A 6 -16.92 -2.56 5.49
CA GLY A 6 -16.35 -1.50 6.32
C GLY A 6 -15.54 -0.48 5.52
N ILE A 7 -14.66 0.25 6.20
CA ILE A 7 -13.84 1.30 5.60
C ILE A 7 -12.53 0.70 5.10
N TRP A 8 -12.18 0.97 3.84
CA TRP A 8 -10.88 0.67 3.25
C TRP A 8 -10.20 1.97 2.85
N VAL A 9 -8.99 2.19 3.33
CA VAL A 9 -8.26 3.46 3.11
C VAL A 9 -7.23 3.26 2.03
N ALA A 10 -7.27 4.10 1.00
CA ALA A 10 -6.14 4.28 0.08
C ALA A 10 -5.00 4.97 0.84
N LEU A 11 -4.00 4.18 1.23
CA LEU A 11 -2.92 4.61 2.10
C LEU A 11 -1.97 5.51 1.31
N VAL A 12 -1.65 6.68 1.86
CA VAL A 12 -0.55 7.51 1.36
C VAL A 12 0.78 6.83 1.67
N THR A 13 1.77 6.99 0.80
CA THR A 13 3.14 6.55 1.06
C THR A 13 3.93 7.75 1.57
N PRO A 14 4.33 7.80 2.85
CA PRO A 14 5.18 8.87 3.36
C PRO A 14 6.58 8.80 2.74
N PHE A 15 7.15 9.96 2.42
CA PHE A 15 8.51 10.08 1.89
C PHE A 15 9.34 11.02 2.76
N HIS A 16 10.64 10.71 2.89
CA HIS A 16 11.66 11.55 3.50
C HIS A 16 12.89 11.57 2.59
N SER A 17 13.34 12.76 2.17
CA SER A 17 14.49 12.93 1.28
C SER A 17 14.43 12.03 0.02
N ASP A 18 13.26 12.05 -0.65
CA ASP A 18 12.96 11.29 -1.87
C ASP A 18 13.00 9.75 -1.72
N GLN A 19 13.03 9.24 -0.47
CA GLN A 19 12.95 7.82 -0.16
C GLN A 19 11.69 7.53 0.66
N VAL A 20 11.17 6.31 0.58
CA VAL A 20 10.03 5.89 1.40
C VAL A 20 10.41 5.95 2.88
N ASP A 21 9.57 6.61 3.68
CA ASP A 21 9.69 6.60 5.13
C ASP A 21 8.87 5.42 5.69
N PHE A 22 9.53 4.27 5.80
CA PHE A 22 8.91 3.02 6.24
C PHE A 22 8.41 3.08 7.69
N GLU A 23 9.10 3.80 8.57
CA GLU A 23 8.67 3.94 9.97
C GLU A 23 7.35 4.72 10.04
N ALA A 24 7.26 5.85 9.32
CA ALA A 24 6.04 6.64 9.23
C ALA A 24 4.90 5.86 8.54
N LEU A 25 5.22 5.11 7.47
CA LEU A 25 4.25 4.27 6.76
C LEU A 25 3.63 3.22 7.69
N GLN A 26 4.47 2.49 8.42
CA GLN A 26 4.04 1.46 9.37
C GLN A 26 3.27 2.05 10.55
N GLY A 27 3.72 3.20 11.06
CA GLY A 27 3.01 3.94 12.11
C GLY A 27 1.62 4.37 11.68
N LEU A 28 1.48 4.90 10.46
CA LEU A 28 0.20 5.29 9.88
C LEU A 28 -0.72 4.07 9.67
N ALA A 29 -0.19 2.98 9.10
CA ALA A 29 -0.95 1.75 8.90
C ALA A 29 -1.50 1.17 10.21
N LYS A 30 -0.63 1.05 11.24
CA LYS A 30 -1.02 0.60 12.59
C LYS A 30 -2.11 1.51 13.18
N ARG A 31 -1.95 2.83 13.09
CA ARG A 31 -2.93 3.78 13.62
C ARG A 31 -4.29 3.59 12.99
N LEU A 32 -4.37 3.56 11.66
CA LEU A 32 -5.64 3.43 10.94
C LEU A 32 -6.34 2.11 11.26
N LEU A 33 -5.60 1.00 11.30
CA LEU A 33 -6.14 -0.30 11.67
C LEU A 33 -6.67 -0.31 13.12
N ASN A 34 -5.95 0.32 14.05
CA ASN A 34 -6.38 0.46 15.44
C ASN A 34 -7.62 1.37 15.60
N GLU A 35 -7.82 2.34 14.70
CA GLU A 35 -9.01 3.19 14.65
C GLU A 35 -10.24 2.48 14.03
N GLY A 36 -10.09 1.23 13.60
CA GLY A 36 -11.20 0.39 13.10
C GLY A 36 -11.35 0.36 11.59
N VAL A 37 -10.36 0.87 10.83
CA VAL A 37 -10.31 0.67 9.38
C VAL A 37 -10.21 -0.84 9.10
N ARG A 38 -11.03 -1.33 8.16
CA ARG A 38 -11.09 -2.77 7.85
C ARG A 38 -9.89 -3.23 7.05
N GLY A 39 -9.39 -2.38 6.16
CA GLY A 39 -8.21 -2.68 5.35
C GLY A 39 -7.59 -1.47 4.67
N LEU A 40 -6.41 -1.70 4.11
CA LEU A 40 -5.55 -0.71 3.50
C LEU A 40 -5.33 -1.06 2.03
N VAL A 41 -5.41 -0.06 1.17
CA VAL A 41 -5.05 -0.16 -0.24
C VAL A 41 -3.72 0.56 -0.43
N VAL A 42 -2.66 -0.19 -0.70
CA VAL A 42 -1.30 0.31 -0.92
C VAL A 42 -1.01 0.46 -2.40
N CYS A 43 -0.04 1.30 -2.75
CA CYS A 43 0.40 1.52 -4.14
C CYS A 43 -0.76 1.89 -5.09
N GLY A 44 -1.78 2.58 -4.57
CA GLY A 44 -2.79 3.25 -5.40
C GLY A 44 -2.30 4.62 -5.87
N THR A 45 -3.17 5.37 -6.55
CA THR A 45 -2.88 6.76 -6.94
C THR A 45 -2.59 7.63 -5.71
N THR A 46 -3.35 7.46 -4.63
CA THR A 46 -3.14 8.17 -3.36
C THR A 46 -1.82 7.79 -2.68
N GLY A 47 -1.33 6.57 -2.95
CA GLY A 47 -0.03 6.10 -2.47
C GLY A 47 1.13 6.56 -3.35
N GLU A 48 0.87 7.39 -4.37
CA GLU A 48 1.87 7.91 -5.32
C GLU A 48 2.69 6.80 -6.00
N ALA A 49 2.04 5.69 -6.36
CA ALA A 49 2.72 4.54 -6.97
C ALA A 49 3.51 4.88 -8.25
N ALA A 50 3.07 5.90 -9.00
CA ALA A 50 3.77 6.37 -10.20
C ALA A 50 5.12 7.05 -9.91
N ALA A 51 5.37 7.49 -8.67
CA ALA A 51 6.64 8.08 -8.23
C ALA A 51 7.64 7.04 -7.69
N MET A 52 7.22 5.77 -7.56
CA MET A 52 8.01 4.68 -7.00
C MET A 52 8.48 3.72 -8.09
N SER A 53 9.66 3.13 -7.92
CA SER A 53 10.06 1.97 -8.71
C SER A 53 9.20 0.74 -8.35
N LYS A 54 9.29 -0.33 -9.16
CA LYS A 54 8.58 -1.58 -8.83
C LYS A 54 9.11 -2.22 -7.55
N ASP A 55 10.41 -2.10 -7.32
CA ASP A 55 11.04 -2.66 -6.11
C ASP A 55 10.56 -1.87 -4.89
N ASP A 56 10.53 -0.53 -4.95
CA ASP A 56 9.97 0.31 -3.88
C ASP A 56 8.50 -0.04 -3.59
N GLN A 57 7.69 -0.32 -4.62
CA GLN A 57 6.30 -0.73 -4.44
C GLN A 57 6.17 -2.09 -3.72
N VAL A 58 7.07 -3.03 -3.98
CA VAL A 58 7.14 -4.31 -3.28
C VAL A 58 7.58 -4.10 -1.83
N GLU A 59 8.60 -3.28 -1.59
CA GLU A 59 9.06 -2.95 -0.24
C GLU A 59 7.97 -2.24 0.58
N VAL A 60 7.18 -1.36 -0.03
CA VAL A 60 6.00 -0.73 0.61
C VAL A 60 4.95 -1.78 0.99
N LEU A 61 4.67 -2.74 0.10
CA LEU A 61 3.74 -3.83 0.40
C LEU A 61 4.25 -4.66 1.58
N ASP A 62 5.52 -5.06 1.56
CA ASP A 62 6.15 -5.86 2.61
C ASP A 62 6.14 -5.13 3.95
N ALA A 63 6.52 -3.85 3.98
CA ALA A 63 6.51 -3.04 5.18
C ALA A 63 5.11 -2.92 5.81
N VAL A 64 4.04 -2.84 5.00
CA VAL A 64 2.66 -2.81 5.52
C VAL A 64 2.22 -4.20 5.99
N LEU A 65 2.65 -5.28 5.34
CA LEU A 65 2.35 -6.66 5.76
C LEU A 65 3.05 -7.06 7.07
N GLU A 66 4.15 -6.40 7.45
CA GLU A 66 4.74 -6.56 8.78
C GLU A 66 3.82 -6.12 9.92
N VAL A 67 2.84 -5.26 9.63
CA VAL A 67 1.97 -4.63 10.64
C VAL A 67 0.49 -4.88 10.45
N ALA A 68 0.09 -5.51 9.34
CA ALA A 68 -1.29 -5.77 8.97
C ALA A 68 -1.46 -7.23 8.54
N HIS A 69 -2.62 -7.84 8.83
CA HIS A 69 -2.89 -9.17 8.34
C HIS A 69 -3.06 -9.15 6.80
N PRO A 70 -2.56 -10.14 6.03
CA PRO A 70 -2.64 -10.13 4.57
C PRO A 70 -4.06 -9.96 4.01
N SER A 71 -5.08 -10.46 4.71
CA SER A 71 -6.49 -10.29 4.31
C SER A 71 -7.03 -8.85 4.44
N GLN A 72 -6.25 -7.95 5.05
CA GLN A 72 -6.59 -6.53 5.25
C GLN A 72 -5.80 -5.62 4.30
N VAL A 73 -4.96 -6.18 3.43
CA VAL A 73 -4.13 -5.40 2.51
C VAL A 73 -4.53 -5.72 1.08
N THR A 74 -4.60 -4.71 0.24
CA THR A 74 -4.77 -4.85 -1.21
C THR A 74 -3.78 -3.92 -1.90
N MET A 75 -3.11 -4.41 -2.94
CA MET A 75 -2.14 -3.62 -3.70
C MET A 75 -2.75 -3.17 -5.02
N GLY A 76 -2.60 -1.88 -5.34
CA GLY A 76 -2.85 -1.37 -6.69
C GLY A 76 -1.76 -1.85 -7.65
N LEU A 77 -2.14 -2.57 -8.70
CA LEU A 77 -1.22 -3.03 -9.76
C LEU A 77 -1.35 -2.21 -11.05
N SER A 78 -1.88 -0.99 -10.96
CA SER A 78 -2.14 -0.15 -12.14
C SER A 78 -0.85 0.42 -12.70
N GLY A 79 -0.61 0.19 -13.98
CA GLY A 79 0.47 0.80 -14.75
C GLY A 79 0.09 0.85 -16.23
N ASN A 80 0.80 1.66 -17.01
CA ASN A 80 0.59 1.76 -18.47
C ASN A 80 1.64 0.97 -19.27
N ALA A 81 2.54 0.24 -18.59
CA ALA A 81 3.59 -0.57 -19.19
C ALA A 81 3.09 -1.99 -19.53
N LEU A 82 2.36 -2.10 -20.64
CA LEU A 82 1.85 -3.36 -21.21
C LEU A 82 2.86 -4.52 -21.40
N PRO A 83 4.19 -4.31 -21.63
CA PRO A 83 5.10 -5.42 -21.93
C PRO A 83 5.40 -6.39 -20.78
N GLN A 84 4.95 -6.11 -19.55
CA GLN A 84 5.31 -6.92 -18.37
C GLN A 84 4.25 -7.94 -17.94
N LEU A 85 3.16 -8.07 -18.71
CA LEU A 85 2.09 -9.06 -18.49
C LEU A 85 2.21 -10.31 -19.37
N GLY A 86 3.33 -10.49 -20.07
CA GLY A 86 3.56 -11.64 -20.91
C GLY A 86 5.04 -11.87 -21.22
N ARG A 87 5.72 -12.58 -20.32
CA ARG A 87 6.71 -13.63 -20.62
C ARG A 87 6.68 -14.65 -19.50
#